data_AF-P18193-F1
#
_entry.id   AF-P18193-F1
#
_cell.length_a   1.000
_cell.length_b   1.000
_cell.length_c   1.000
_cell.angle_alpha   90.00
_cell.angle_beta   90.00
_cell.angle_gamma   90.00
#
_symmetry.space_group_name_H-M   'P 1'
#
loop_
_entity.id
_entity.type
_entity.pdbx_description
1 polymer ?
#
loop_
_entity_poly.entity_id
_entity_poly.type
_entity_poly.pdbx_seq_one_letter_code
_entity_poly.pdbx_strand_id
1 'polypeptide(L)'
;MKKAVVLSAVALLSGVCAVADESVLIDFAKLNADIMADKSGGMTHNRRTVLDYASLADTSYTDEQKALMRSSLAVAQWEVVLNSSARNPVAHAASRVIEAPVSEGAKSFAGERVLGVRVLFPTWDSNANAMIKPAFVIPAYEVMAQVDDQGNVQAPTEEEKASGKGRFEDGYGVVKNVGVLKSIAVNTYGMNYPHGLYVMMRDQDGEVHRYFMGYLLFDSWKELVWNNPSYISDVRSREVRLYPVYPASTPHVVFEGFMVTRDAAHAGGDYVGYFKDVKIIYDKAVLSTVRDFADEDLWGIQARREAERKRVEVARFGQQQVLRYIEQEKLATEVGFTPSGGAQRQEEQQ
;
A
#
# COMPACT_ATOMS: atom_id res chain seq x y z
N MET A 1 12.21 26.69 -69.00
CA MET A 1 13.06 25.59 -68.48
C MET A 1 12.32 24.90 -67.34
N LYS A 2 12.12 23.58 -67.46
CA LYS A 2 11.40 22.73 -66.50
C LYS A 2 12.13 22.67 -65.15
N LYS A 3 11.42 22.87 -64.03
CA LYS A 3 11.64 22.13 -62.77
C LYS A 3 10.28 21.91 -62.09
N ALA A 4 9.62 20.83 -62.51
CA ALA A 4 8.46 20.29 -61.81
C ALA A 4 8.97 19.60 -60.54
N VAL A 5 8.79 20.24 -59.39
CA VAL A 5 9.03 19.62 -58.07
C VAL A 5 7.69 19.03 -57.64
N VAL A 6 7.46 17.78 -58.01
CA VAL A 6 6.42 16.94 -57.42
C VAL A 6 6.92 16.58 -56.03
N LEU A 7 6.60 17.40 -55.03
CA LEU A 7 6.81 17.06 -53.63
C LEU A 7 5.69 16.09 -53.26
N SER A 8 5.94 14.81 -53.49
CA SER A 8 5.15 13.69 -52.99
C SER A 8 5.15 13.77 -51.46
N ALA A 9 4.12 14.41 -50.92
CA ALA A 9 3.74 14.37 -49.53
C ALA A 9 3.28 12.95 -49.18
N VAL A 10 4.23 12.02 -49.11
CA VAL A 10 4.15 10.88 -48.19
C VAL A 10 4.28 11.51 -46.80
N ALA A 11 3.21 12.17 -46.37
CA ALA A 11 3.07 12.62 -45.01
C ALA A 11 3.16 11.35 -44.17
N LEU A 12 4.29 11.23 -43.48
CA LEU A 12 4.54 10.27 -42.41
C LEU A 12 3.23 10.04 -41.67
N LEU A 13 2.59 8.90 -41.91
CA LEU A 13 1.80 8.25 -40.87
C LEU A 13 2.80 7.83 -39.79
N SER A 14 3.32 8.79 -39.05
CA SER A 14 3.70 8.57 -37.67
C SER A 14 2.39 8.26 -36.97
N GLY A 15 2.00 6.98 -37.05
CA GLY A 15 0.95 6.44 -36.22
C GLY A 15 1.25 6.92 -34.82
N VAL A 16 0.30 7.65 -34.25
CA VAL A 16 0.33 8.01 -32.84
C VAL A 16 0.30 6.68 -32.11
N CYS A 17 1.49 6.12 -31.84
CA CYS A 17 1.62 4.96 -30.99
C CYS A 17 0.95 5.36 -29.68
N ALA A 18 -0.11 4.66 -29.30
CA ALA A 18 -0.77 4.88 -28.02
C ALA A 18 0.31 4.86 -26.92
N VAL A 19 0.64 6.03 -26.39
CA VAL A 19 1.62 6.19 -25.32
C VAL A 19 0.90 5.84 -24.04
N ALA A 20 0.71 4.54 -23.81
CA ALA A 20 0.33 4.08 -22.49
C ALA A 20 1.53 4.29 -21.58
N ASP A 21 1.34 5.04 -20.49
CA ASP A 21 2.40 5.28 -19.52
C ASP A 21 2.50 4.08 -18.57
N GLU A 22 3.73 3.75 -18.18
CA GLU A 22 4.00 2.77 -17.14
C GLU A 22 4.40 3.50 -15.85
N SER A 23 3.90 3.03 -14.71
CA SER A 23 4.34 3.54 -13.41
C SER A 23 4.37 2.43 -12.38
N VAL A 24 5.35 2.50 -11.48
CA VAL A 24 5.40 1.67 -10.29
C VAL A 24 4.45 2.28 -9.27
N LEU A 25 3.37 1.57 -8.97
CA LEU A 25 2.37 1.99 -7.99
C LEU A 25 2.94 1.86 -6.57
N ILE A 26 3.51 0.71 -6.25
CA ILE A 26 4.18 0.45 -4.98
C ILE A 26 5.39 -0.46 -5.18
N ASP A 27 6.50 -0.13 -4.52
CA ASP A 27 7.73 -0.91 -4.51
C ASP A 27 8.15 -1.15 -3.06
N PHE A 28 8.07 -2.40 -2.60
CA PHE A 28 8.31 -2.72 -1.20
C PHE A 28 9.76 -2.53 -0.78
N ALA A 29 10.73 -2.51 -1.72
CA ALA A 29 12.12 -2.20 -1.38
C ALA A 29 12.32 -0.74 -0.96
N LYS A 30 11.39 0.16 -1.31
CA LYS A 30 11.39 1.56 -0.88
C LYS A 30 10.75 1.78 0.49
N LEU A 31 10.12 0.74 1.04
CA LEU A 31 9.32 0.79 2.28
C LEU A 31 10.06 0.17 3.47
N ASN A 32 11.38 0.02 3.40
CA ASN A 32 12.18 -0.41 4.55
C ASN A 32 12.14 0.68 5.63
N ALA A 33 12.21 0.26 6.89
CA ALA A 33 12.34 1.20 7.99
C ALA A 33 13.77 1.77 8.04
N ASP A 34 13.89 3.09 8.10
CA ASP A 34 15.15 3.84 8.02
C ASP A 34 15.26 4.97 9.06
N ILE A 35 14.19 5.25 9.80
CA ILE A 35 14.17 6.22 10.89
C ILE A 35 13.55 5.64 12.16
N MET A 36 13.77 6.35 13.27
CA MET A 36 13.23 6.06 14.61
C MET A 36 13.57 4.64 15.09
N ALA A 37 14.74 4.50 15.72
CA ALA A 37 15.19 3.24 16.29
C ALA A 37 14.38 2.87 17.55
N ASP A 38 14.02 1.60 17.67
CA ASP A 38 13.49 1.02 18.90
C ASP A 38 14.59 0.79 19.96
N LYS A 39 14.20 0.24 21.12
CA LYS A 39 15.15 -0.11 22.21
C LYS A 39 16.19 -1.15 21.79
N SER A 40 15.94 -1.91 20.74
CA SER A 40 16.84 -2.93 20.18
C SER A 40 17.71 -2.37 19.04
N GLY A 41 17.58 -1.09 18.70
CA GLY A 41 18.33 -0.42 17.63
C GLY A 41 17.77 -0.65 16.22
N GLY A 42 16.65 -1.37 16.09
CA GLY A 42 15.98 -1.57 14.82
C GLY A 42 15.16 -0.34 14.43
N MET A 43 15.30 0.14 13.21
CA MET A 43 14.44 1.23 12.70
C MET A 43 13.00 0.74 12.58
N THR A 44 12.04 1.62 12.89
CA THR A 44 10.62 1.24 12.99
C THR A 44 9.74 1.91 11.95
N HIS A 45 10.18 3.03 11.38
CA HIS A 45 9.40 3.82 10.43
C HIS A 45 10.17 4.08 9.14
N ASN A 46 9.42 4.25 8.05
CA ASN A 46 9.95 4.68 6.77
C ASN A 46 9.81 6.21 6.64
N ARG A 47 10.93 6.89 6.41
CA ARG A 47 11.07 8.36 6.41
C ARG A 47 10.08 9.03 5.48
N ARG A 48 9.98 8.58 4.23
CA ARG A 48 9.12 9.20 3.22
C ARG A 48 7.64 9.08 3.56
N THR A 49 7.24 8.01 4.24
CA THR A 49 5.81 7.67 4.41
C THR A 49 5.29 7.89 5.82
N VAL A 50 6.11 8.43 6.73
CA VAL A 50 5.67 8.72 8.08
C VAL A 50 4.52 9.72 8.09
N LEU A 51 3.55 9.46 8.94
CA LEU A 51 2.42 10.32 9.25
C LEU A 51 2.35 10.47 10.77
N ASP A 52 2.32 11.72 11.21
CA ASP A 52 2.13 12.07 12.62
C ASP A 52 0.66 12.44 12.87
N TYR A 53 -0.07 11.53 13.51
CA TYR A 53 -1.46 11.75 13.89
C TYR A 53 -1.59 12.44 15.26
N ALA A 54 -0.50 12.59 16.03
CA ALA A 54 -0.52 13.24 17.33
C ALA A 54 -0.88 14.73 17.25
N SER A 55 -0.48 15.38 16.15
CA SER A 55 -0.83 16.77 15.86
C SER A 55 -2.34 17.03 15.78
N LEU A 56 -3.13 15.98 15.55
CA LEU A 56 -4.58 16.01 15.46
C LEU A 56 -5.27 15.45 16.73
N ALA A 57 -4.50 14.93 17.69
CA ALA A 57 -5.01 14.37 18.93
C ALA A 57 -5.30 15.46 19.96
N ASP A 58 -6.33 15.25 20.78
CA ASP A 58 -6.70 16.17 21.86
C ASP A 58 -5.63 16.22 22.96
N THR A 59 -5.67 17.25 23.78
CA THR A 59 -4.79 17.49 24.94
C THR A 59 -4.88 16.41 26.03
N SER A 60 -5.83 15.49 25.94
CA SER A 60 -5.99 14.36 26.87
C SER A 60 -4.91 13.28 26.74
N TYR A 61 -4.19 13.21 25.63
CA TYR A 61 -3.13 12.22 25.41
C TYR A 61 -1.80 12.70 25.96
N THR A 62 -1.07 11.81 26.65
CA THR A 62 0.30 12.07 27.10
C THR A 62 1.26 12.14 25.90
N ASP A 63 2.45 12.71 26.10
CA ASP A 63 3.46 12.79 25.03
C ASP A 63 3.93 11.40 24.57
N GLU A 64 3.98 10.42 25.47
CA GLU A 64 4.26 9.02 25.13
C GLU A 64 3.14 8.41 24.27
N GLN A 65 1.87 8.65 24.61
CA GLN A 65 0.73 8.20 23.81
C GLN A 65 0.70 8.87 22.44
N LYS A 66 1.06 10.15 22.36
CA LYS A 66 1.22 10.90 21.11
C LYS A 66 2.32 10.33 20.23
N ALA A 67 3.47 9.94 20.80
CA ALA A 67 4.54 9.31 20.04
C ALA A 67 4.08 8.00 19.35
N LEU A 68 3.18 7.23 19.99
CA LEU A 68 2.58 6.01 19.42
C LEU A 68 1.54 6.28 18.33
N MET A 69 1.12 7.53 18.15
CA MET A 69 0.22 7.96 17.06
C MET A 69 0.98 8.25 15.76
N ARG A 70 2.26 7.88 15.66
CA ARG A 70 2.99 7.88 14.39
C ARG A 70 2.85 6.55 13.70
N SER A 71 2.71 6.58 12.38
CA SER A 71 2.71 5.38 11.53
C SER A 71 3.36 5.69 10.19
N SER A 72 3.75 4.66 9.46
CA SER A 72 4.37 4.76 8.15
C SER A 72 4.02 3.54 7.31
N LEU A 73 4.43 3.52 6.05
CA LEU A 73 4.30 2.33 5.21
C LEU A 73 5.44 1.33 5.39
N ALA A 74 6.24 1.47 6.46
CA ALA A 74 7.26 0.49 6.83
C ALA A 74 6.66 -0.92 6.86
N VAL A 75 7.33 -1.88 6.20
CA VAL A 75 6.78 -3.23 5.98
C VAL A 75 6.28 -3.91 7.26
N ALA A 76 7.00 -3.74 8.38
CA ALA A 76 6.61 -4.31 9.68
C ALA A 76 5.29 -3.77 10.26
N GLN A 77 4.80 -2.62 9.76
CA GLN A 77 3.56 -1.98 10.22
C GLN A 77 2.32 -2.44 9.43
N TRP A 78 2.51 -3.25 8.39
CA TRP A 78 1.41 -3.79 7.61
C TRP A 78 0.66 -4.87 8.38
N GLU A 79 -0.65 -4.94 8.16
CA GLU A 79 -1.53 -5.84 8.88
C GLU A 79 -2.07 -6.92 7.96
N VAL A 80 -2.23 -8.13 8.50
CA VAL A 80 -3.00 -9.20 7.86
C VAL A 80 -4.38 -9.27 8.50
N VAL A 81 -5.39 -8.85 7.76
CA VAL A 81 -6.79 -8.90 8.20
C VAL A 81 -7.47 -10.12 7.60
N LEU A 82 -7.75 -11.10 8.47
CA LEU A 82 -8.48 -12.31 8.11
C LEU A 82 -9.99 -12.02 7.97
N ASN A 83 -10.71 -12.76 7.13
CA ASN A 83 -12.17 -12.77 7.15
C ASN A 83 -12.71 -13.56 8.36
N SER A 84 -14.00 -13.40 8.67
CA SER A 84 -14.61 -13.99 9.88
C SER A 84 -14.45 -15.52 9.97
N SER A 85 -14.50 -16.25 8.86
CA SER A 85 -14.31 -17.70 8.84
C SER A 85 -12.86 -18.15 9.10
N ALA A 86 -11.88 -17.28 8.89
CA ALA A 86 -10.47 -17.56 9.17
C ALA A 86 -9.98 -17.03 10.52
N ARG A 87 -10.76 -16.15 11.17
CA ARG A 87 -10.36 -15.51 12.43
C ARG A 87 -10.46 -16.47 13.60
N ASN A 88 -9.30 -16.75 14.20
CA ASN A 88 -9.19 -17.26 15.55
C ASN A 88 -7.90 -16.69 16.18
N PRO A 89 -7.72 -16.72 17.52
CA PRO A 89 -6.56 -16.11 18.18
C PRO A 89 -5.22 -16.64 17.66
N VAL A 90 -5.14 -17.95 17.36
CA VAL A 90 -3.93 -18.59 16.83
C VAL A 90 -3.62 -18.07 15.42
N ALA A 91 -4.62 -18.03 14.55
CA ALA A 91 -4.49 -17.53 13.19
C ALA A 91 -4.11 -16.05 13.16
N HIS A 92 -4.69 -15.24 14.05
CA HIS A 92 -4.34 -13.83 14.18
C HIS A 92 -2.89 -13.64 14.64
N ALA A 93 -2.42 -14.41 15.63
CA ALA A 93 -1.04 -14.32 16.12
C ALA A 93 -0.01 -14.83 15.10
N ALA A 94 -0.38 -15.84 14.30
CA ALA A 94 0.51 -16.43 13.30
C ALA A 94 0.56 -15.62 11.99
N SER A 95 -0.53 -14.95 11.63
CA SER A 95 -0.65 -14.20 10.37
C SER A 95 -0.03 -12.81 10.52
N ARG A 96 1.08 -12.56 9.83
CA ARG A 96 1.85 -11.32 9.95
C ARG A 96 2.63 -11.01 8.68
N VAL A 97 3.08 -9.77 8.60
CA VAL A 97 3.99 -9.29 7.57
C VAL A 97 5.39 -9.13 8.16
N ILE A 98 6.40 -9.42 7.36
CA ILE A 98 7.82 -9.21 7.70
C ILE A 98 8.57 -8.59 6.53
N GLU A 99 9.64 -7.86 6.82
CA GLU A 99 10.63 -7.45 5.83
C GLU A 99 11.48 -8.67 5.48
N ALA A 100 11.35 -9.16 4.25
CA ALA A 100 12.00 -10.38 3.80
C ALA A 100 13.22 -10.05 2.93
N PRO A 101 14.45 -10.32 3.40
CA PRO A 101 15.63 -10.16 2.56
C PRO A 101 15.68 -11.26 1.49
N VAL A 102 15.89 -10.86 0.24
CA VAL A 102 16.15 -11.76 -0.87
C VAL A 102 17.64 -12.09 -0.88
N SER A 103 17.96 -13.38 -1.01
CA SER A 103 19.36 -13.83 -1.02
C SER A 103 20.20 -13.12 -2.09
N GLU A 104 21.45 -12.78 -1.76
CA GLU A 104 22.43 -12.23 -2.70
C GLU A 104 22.69 -13.13 -3.91
N GLY A 105 22.48 -14.46 -3.77
CA GLY A 105 22.61 -15.42 -4.87
C GLY A 105 21.33 -15.62 -5.68
N ALA A 106 20.25 -14.88 -5.38
CA ALA A 106 18.99 -15.04 -6.09
C ALA A 106 19.10 -14.56 -7.55
N LYS A 107 18.36 -15.22 -8.45
CA LYS A 107 18.32 -14.82 -9.87
C LYS A 107 17.60 -13.50 -10.10
N SER A 108 16.70 -13.12 -9.20
CA SER A 108 15.86 -11.93 -9.31
C SER A 108 15.82 -11.22 -7.96
N PHE A 109 15.97 -9.90 -7.99
CA PHE A 109 15.89 -9.01 -6.83
C PHE A 109 16.92 -9.33 -5.73
N ALA A 110 18.10 -9.86 -6.08
CA ALA A 110 19.15 -10.21 -5.14
C ALA A 110 19.56 -9.02 -4.25
N GLY A 111 19.68 -9.26 -2.94
CA GLY A 111 20.04 -8.25 -1.95
C GLY A 111 18.92 -7.25 -1.61
N GLU A 112 17.80 -7.27 -2.35
CA GLU A 112 16.65 -6.43 -2.05
C GLU A 112 15.84 -6.98 -0.87
N ARG A 113 15.04 -6.10 -0.27
CA ARG A 113 14.09 -6.47 0.78
C ARG A 113 12.67 -6.26 0.27
N VAL A 114 11.82 -7.25 0.50
CA VAL A 114 10.47 -7.33 -0.06
C VAL A 114 9.43 -7.60 1.02
N LEU A 115 8.15 -7.49 0.67
CA LEU A 115 7.05 -7.84 1.55
C LEU A 115 6.97 -9.36 1.71
N GLY A 116 7.33 -9.89 2.87
CA GLY A 116 7.07 -11.27 3.25
C GLY A 116 5.75 -11.38 4.02
N VAL A 117 4.89 -12.30 3.62
CA VAL A 117 3.57 -12.49 4.25
C VAL A 117 3.45 -13.92 4.72
N ARG A 118 3.00 -14.10 5.96
CA ARG A 118 2.48 -15.37 6.46
C ARG A 118 1.00 -15.21 6.77
N VAL A 119 0.19 -16.17 6.35
CA VAL A 119 -1.23 -16.27 6.70
C VAL A 119 -1.52 -17.68 7.19
N LEU A 120 -2.10 -17.83 8.37
CA LEU A 120 -2.58 -19.12 8.84
C LEU A 120 -4.07 -19.27 8.50
N PHE A 121 -4.36 -19.95 7.40
CA PHE A 121 -5.72 -20.26 6.99
C PHE A 121 -6.33 -21.40 7.80
N PRO A 122 -7.66 -21.41 8.00
CA PRO A 122 -8.35 -22.49 8.69
C PRO A 122 -8.15 -23.82 7.97
N THR A 123 -8.03 -24.92 8.72
CA THR A 123 -7.85 -26.27 8.16
C THR A 123 -9.17 -26.96 7.82
N TRP A 124 -10.29 -26.50 8.38
CA TRP A 124 -11.63 -26.99 8.04
C TRP A 124 -12.13 -26.41 6.72
N ASP A 125 -13.13 -27.06 6.15
CA ASP A 125 -13.67 -26.75 4.82
C ASP A 125 -14.50 -25.45 4.85
N SER A 126 -13.80 -24.33 4.73
CA SER A 126 -14.41 -23.02 4.59
C SER A 126 -13.62 -22.13 3.63
N ASN A 127 -14.34 -21.29 2.90
CA ASN A 127 -13.70 -20.24 2.12
C ASN A 127 -13.08 -19.22 3.09
N ALA A 128 -11.83 -18.86 2.84
CA ALA A 128 -11.07 -17.95 3.68
C ALA A 128 -10.36 -16.91 2.81
N ASN A 129 -10.16 -15.72 3.36
CA ASN A 129 -9.30 -14.73 2.74
C ASN A 129 -8.55 -13.91 3.78
N ALA A 130 -7.44 -13.36 3.32
CA ALA A 130 -6.58 -12.48 4.10
C ALA A 130 -6.29 -11.24 3.27
N MET A 131 -6.61 -10.08 3.82
CA MET A 131 -6.25 -8.77 3.27
C MET A 131 -4.93 -8.34 3.89
N ILE A 132 -3.91 -8.12 3.07
CA ILE A 132 -2.61 -7.58 3.46
C ILE A 132 -2.61 -6.12 3.09
N LYS A 133 -2.66 -5.24 4.08
CA LYS A 133 -2.87 -3.81 3.86
C LYS A 133 -2.00 -2.95 4.79
N PRO A 134 -1.74 -1.69 4.41
CA PRO A 134 -1.09 -0.75 5.31
C PRO A 134 -1.93 -0.46 6.56
N ALA A 135 -1.27 0.07 7.59
CA ALA A 135 -1.89 0.44 8.85
C ALA A 135 -2.93 1.57 8.73
N PHE A 136 -2.80 2.39 7.68
CA PHE A 136 -3.65 3.54 7.38
C PHE A 136 -3.92 3.63 5.87
N VAL A 137 -4.91 4.43 5.51
CA VAL A 137 -5.29 4.73 4.12
C VAL A 137 -4.26 5.69 3.53
N ILE A 138 -3.56 5.25 2.47
CA ILE A 138 -2.51 6.06 1.83
C ILE A 138 -3.11 7.37 1.27
N PRO A 139 -2.61 8.54 1.68
CA PRO A 139 -3.14 9.82 1.23
C PRO A 139 -2.63 10.18 -0.17
N ALA A 140 -3.52 10.67 -1.02
CA ALA A 140 -3.25 10.99 -2.42
C ALA A 140 -2.75 12.42 -2.64
N TYR A 141 -3.06 13.36 -1.74
CA TYR A 141 -2.72 14.78 -1.86
C TYR A 141 -1.76 15.27 -0.76
N GLU A 142 -1.14 14.36 -0.01
CA GLU A 142 -0.07 14.74 0.91
C GLU A 142 1.10 15.35 0.12
N VAL A 143 1.38 16.63 0.39
CA VAL A 143 2.37 17.43 -0.34
C VAL A 143 3.76 16.82 -0.17
N MET A 144 4.56 16.85 -1.23
CA MET A 144 5.96 16.45 -1.15
C MET A 144 6.69 17.33 -0.12
N ALA A 145 7.38 16.68 0.80
CA ALA A 145 8.15 17.33 1.84
C ALA A 145 9.22 16.35 2.33
N GLN A 146 10.37 16.88 2.72
CA GLN A 146 11.37 16.11 3.45
C GLN A 146 10.90 15.81 4.87
N VAL A 147 11.43 14.72 5.42
CA VAL A 147 11.18 14.28 6.78
C VAL A 147 12.53 14.08 7.45
N ASP A 148 12.69 14.62 8.66
CA ASP A 148 13.91 14.48 9.44
C ASP A 148 14.05 13.08 10.08
N ASP A 149 15.17 12.84 10.76
CA ASP A 149 15.46 11.56 11.44
C ASP A 149 14.51 11.25 12.61
N GLN A 150 13.76 12.25 13.07
CA GLN A 150 12.77 12.13 14.15
C GLN A 150 11.34 11.95 13.62
N GLY A 151 11.17 11.92 12.29
CA GLY A 151 9.87 11.76 11.64
C GLY A 151 9.07 13.05 11.51
N ASN A 152 9.66 14.22 11.75
CA ASN A 152 8.96 15.49 11.58
C ASN A 152 9.01 15.93 10.12
N VAL A 153 7.83 16.20 9.56
CA VAL A 153 7.68 16.72 8.20
C VAL A 153 8.13 18.17 8.16
N GLN A 154 9.09 18.47 7.29
CA GLN A 154 9.61 19.81 7.08
C GLN A 154 8.72 20.60 6.11
N ALA A 155 8.83 21.92 6.13
CA ALA A 155 8.15 22.75 5.14
C ALA A 155 8.68 22.41 3.72
N PRO A 156 7.80 22.22 2.73
CA PRO A 156 8.22 21.93 1.36
C PRO A 156 9.12 23.04 0.79
N THR A 157 10.21 22.65 0.12
CA THR A 157 11.03 23.62 -0.62
C THR A 157 10.30 24.13 -1.86
N GLU A 158 10.78 25.23 -2.47
CA GLU A 158 10.18 25.75 -3.71
C GLU A 158 10.31 24.74 -4.87
N GLU A 159 11.39 23.96 -4.91
CA GLU A 159 11.57 22.88 -5.88
C GLU A 159 10.57 21.73 -5.67
N GLU A 160 10.29 21.37 -4.41
CA GLU A 160 9.32 20.32 -4.08
C GLU A 160 7.90 20.74 -4.46
N LYS A 161 7.52 22.00 -4.18
CA LYS A 161 6.24 22.56 -4.64
C LYS A 161 6.16 22.58 -6.16
N ALA A 162 7.22 23.04 -6.82
CA ALA A 162 7.28 23.10 -8.29
C ALA A 162 7.20 21.72 -8.96
N SER A 163 7.56 20.65 -8.25
CA SER A 163 7.45 19.28 -8.78
C SER A 163 5.99 18.84 -9.01
N GLY A 164 5.03 19.43 -8.28
CA GLY A 164 3.63 19.03 -8.28
C GLY A 164 3.35 17.61 -7.77
N LYS A 165 4.39 16.92 -7.26
CA LYS A 165 4.29 15.55 -6.76
C LYS A 165 3.81 15.52 -5.31
N GLY A 166 3.12 14.45 -4.97
CA GLY A 166 2.77 14.06 -3.60
C GLY A 166 3.83 13.14 -3.00
N ARG A 167 3.88 13.10 -1.68
CA ARG A 167 4.88 12.33 -0.92
C ARG A 167 4.79 10.82 -1.18
N PHE A 168 3.60 10.32 -1.51
CA PHE A 168 3.30 8.91 -1.76
C PHE A 168 3.33 8.50 -3.25
N GLU A 169 3.74 9.39 -4.14
CA GLU A 169 3.99 9.05 -5.56
C GLU A 169 5.38 8.40 -5.76
N ASP A 170 5.70 7.97 -6.99
CA ASP A 170 6.97 7.32 -7.37
C ASP A 170 7.24 5.97 -6.68
N GLY A 171 6.21 5.12 -6.56
CA GLY A 171 6.33 3.77 -5.97
C GLY A 171 6.06 3.70 -4.47
N TYR A 172 5.42 4.73 -3.89
CA TYR A 172 5.03 4.78 -2.49
C TYR A 172 3.52 4.62 -2.26
N GLY A 173 2.77 4.18 -3.28
CA GLY A 173 1.37 3.80 -3.18
C GLY A 173 0.38 4.66 -3.95
N VAL A 174 0.81 5.76 -4.58
CA VAL A 174 -0.08 6.65 -5.36
C VAL A 174 0.46 6.87 -6.76
N VAL A 175 -0.42 6.83 -7.76
CA VAL A 175 -0.14 7.32 -9.11
C VAL A 175 -1.25 8.28 -9.52
N LYS A 176 -0.89 9.54 -9.79
CA LYS A 176 -1.82 10.57 -10.24
C LYS A 176 -1.98 10.59 -11.77
N ASN A 177 -3.01 11.30 -12.21
CA ASN A 177 -3.37 11.49 -13.61
C ASN A 177 -3.67 10.17 -14.34
N VAL A 178 -4.24 9.20 -13.63
CA VAL A 178 -4.62 7.89 -14.18
C VAL A 178 -6.03 7.99 -14.74
N GLY A 179 -6.15 7.86 -16.07
CA GLY A 179 -7.44 7.77 -16.75
C GLY A 179 -7.92 6.33 -16.79
N VAL A 180 -7.62 5.62 -17.89
CA VAL A 180 -8.02 4.22 -18.05
C VAL A 180 -6.84 3.31 -17.75
N LEU A 181 -7.01 2.42 -16.76
CA LEU A 181 -6.07 1.33 -16.52
C LEU A 181 -6.12 0.34 -17.68
N LYS A 182 -4.96 0.07 -18.28
CA LYS A 182 -4.79 -0.94 -19.33
C LYS A 182 -4.38 -2.29 -18.74
N SER A 183 -3.42 -2.29 -17.84
CA SER A 183 -2.96 -3.50 -17.16
C SER A 183 -2.36 -3.21 -15.79
N ILE A 184 -2.33 -4.24 -14.96
CA ILE A 184 -1.69 -4.26 -13.65
C ILE A 184 -0.74 -5.45 -13.66
N ALA A 185 0.47 -5.27 -13.13
CA ALA A 185 1.45 -6.34 -12.98
C ALA A 185 1.92 -6.42 -11.52
N VAL A 186 2.10 -7.63 -11.01
CA VAL A 186 2.64 -7.89 -9.66
C VAL A 186 3.78 -8.88 -9.76
N ASN A 187 4.94 -8.51 -9.23
CA ASN A 187 6.04 -9.46 -9.05
C ASN A 187 5.89 -10.17 -7.70
N THR A 188 5.63 -11.48 -7.72
CA THR A 188 5.42 -12.29 -6.52
C THR A 188 6.15 -13.63 -6.62
N TYR A 189 6.59 -14.16 -5.48
CA TYR A 189 7.21 -15.48 -5.38
C TYR A 189 6.16 -16.51 -4.96
N GLY A 190 5.88 -17.45 -5.85
CA GLY A 190 4.97 -18.56 -5.59
C GLY A 190 5.68 -19.72 -4.90
N MET A 191 4.92 -20.49 -4.12
CA MET A 191 5.37 -21.71 -3.42
C MET A 191 4.34 -22.84 -3.59
N ASN A 192 3.76 -22.97 -4.79
CA ASN A 192 2.74 -23.96 -5.16
C ASN A 192 1.45 -23.92 -4.33
N TYR A 193 1.05 -22.74 -3.86
CA TYR A 193 -0.23 -22.58 -3.17
C TYR A 193 -1.37 -22.40 -4.19
N PRO A 194 -2.47 -23.17 -4.13
CA PRO A 194 -3.61 -23.02 -5.04
C PRO A 194 -4.51 -21.84 -4.64
N HIS A 195 -3.93 -20.73 -4.20
CA HIS A 195 -4.66 -19.56 -3.68
C HIS A 195 -4.74 -18.47 -4.74
N GLY A 196 -5.87 -17.76 -4.76
CA GLY A 196 -6.07 -16.62 -5.63
C GLY A 196 -5.42 -15.37 -5.07
N LEU A 197 -4.74 -14.59 -5.92
CA LEU A 197 -4.20 -13.28 -5.56
C LEU A 197 -5.03 -12.17 -6.21
N TYR A 198 -5.37 -11.16 -5.42
CA TYR A 198 -5.98 -9.93 -5.87
C TYR A 198 -5.13 -8.73 -5.48
N VAL A 199 -5.07 -7.74 -6.37
CA VAL A 199 -4.63 -6.38 -6.06
C VAL A 199 -5.85 -5.52 -5.79
N MET A 200 -5.77 -4.75 -4.72
CA MET A 200 -6.83 -3.85 -4.29
C MET A 200 -6.34 -2.42 -4.54
N MET A 201 -7.11 -1.64 -5.29
CA MET A 201 -6.78 -0.23 -5.56
C MET A 201 -8.00 0.64 -5.33
N ARG A 202 -7.77 1.80 -4.73
CA ARG A 202 -8.78 2.83 -4.51
C ARG A 202 -8.65 3.93 -5.57
N ASP A 203 -9.76 4.36 -6.12
CA ASP A 203 -9.81 5.46 -7.09
C ASP A 203 -10.02 6.84 -6.43
N GLN A 204 -10.17 7.87 -7.26
CA GLN A 204 -10.40 9.25 -6.84
C GLN A 204 -11.74 9.50 -6.14
N ASP A 205 -12.71 8.61 -6.31
CA ASP A 205 -14.03 8.66 -5.69
C ASP A 205 -14.06 7.90 -4.34
N GLY A 206 -12.98 7.18 -4.04
CA GLY A 206 -12.81 6.41 -2.81
C GLY A 206 -13.33 4.98 -2.92
N GLU A 207 -13.70 4.52 -4.12
CA GLU A 207 -14.15 3.16 -4.35
C GLU A 207 -12.95 2.22 -4.45
N VAL A 208 -13.03 1.07 -3.77
CA VAL A 208 -11.97 0.06 -3.78
C VAL A 208 -12.32 -1.04 -4.79
N HIS A 209 -11.50 -1.13 -5.83
CA HIS A 209 -11.61 -2.11 -6.89
C HIS A 209 -10.70 -3.30 -6.63
N ARG A 210 -11.14 -4.49 -7.08
CA ARG A 210 -10.44 -5.77 -6.87
C ARG A 210 -10.04 -6.36 -8.21
N TYR A 211 -8.75 -6.57 -8.41
CA TYR A 211 -8.20 -7.07 -9.66
C TYR A 211 -7.59 -8.45 -9.45
N PHE A 212 -8.20 -9.48 -10.03
CA PHE A 212 -7.71 -10.85 -9.92
C PHE A 212 -6.43 -11.03 -10.76
N MET A 213 -5.31 -11.28 -10.09
CA MET A 213 -4.00 -11.43 -10.73
C MET A 213 -3.74 -12.86 -11.21
N GLY A 214 -4.45 -13.84 -10.65
CA GLY A 214 -4.28 -15.25 -10.94
C GLY A 214 -4.03 -16.08 -9.68
N TYR A 215 -3.63 -17.33 -9.90
CA TYR A 215 -3.34 -18.28 -8.82
C TYR A 215 -1.84 -18.35 -8.51
N LEU A 216 -1.50 -18.59 -7.24
CA LEU A 216 -0.14 -18.73 -6.73
C LEU A 216 0.44 -20.15 -6.87
N LEU A 217 -0.12 -20.95 -7.79
CA LEU A 217 0.24 -22.35 -8.04
C LEU A 217 1.44 -22.44 -8.99
N PHE A 218 2.58 -21.93 -8.53
CA PHE A 218 3.88 -22.03 -9.18
C PHE A 218 4.98 -21.92 -8.11
N ASP A 219 6.20 -22.32 -8.45
CA ASP A 219 7.38 -22.23 -7.59
C ASP A 219 8.44 -21.40 -8.28
N SER A 220 8.76 -20.21 -7.72
CA SER A 220 9.68 -19.15 -8.20
C SER A 220 9.03 -17.76 -8.29
N TRP A 221 9.84 -16.75 -8.60
CA TRP A 221 9.39 -15.41 -8.97
C TRP A 221 8.63 -15.44 -10.30
N LYS A 222 7.46 -14.81 -10.32
CA LYS A 222 6.67 -14.61 -11.53
C LYS A 222 6.00 -13.24 -11.52
N GLU A 223 5.94 -12.63 -12.70
CA GLU A 223 5.09 -11.47 -12.93
C GLU A 223 3.68 -11.96 -13.30
N LEU A 224 2.71 -11.67 -12.44
CA LEU A 224 1.30 -11.89 -12.72
C LEU A 224 0.72 -10.63 -13.33
N VAL A 225 0.06 -10.75 -14.49
CA VAL A 225 -0.47 -9.62 -15.23
C VAL A 225 -1.98 -9.75 -15.39
N TRP A 226 -2.70 -8.74 -14.91
CA TRP A 226 -4.10 -8.53 -15.22
C TRP A 226 -4.22 -7.54 -16.38
N ASN A 227 -4.99 -7.89 -17.41
CA ASN A 227 -5.29 -7.01 -18.52
C ASN A 227 -6.75 -6.58 -18.44
N ASN A 228 -7.02 -5.28 -18.61
CA ASN A 228 -8.37 -4.76 -18.56
C ASN A 228 -9.18 -5.26 -19.78
N PRO A 229 -10.20 -6.12 -19.58
CA PRO A 229 -11.01 -6.65 -20.68
C PRO A 229 -11.87 -5.58 -21.35
N SER A 230 -12.15 -4.48 -20.64
CA SER A 230 -12.92 -3.33 -21.13
C SER A 230 -12.03 -2.25 -21.75
N TYR A 231 -10.73 -2.53 -21.95
CA TYR A 231 -9.82 -1.56 -22.56
C TYR A 231 -10.11 -1.41 -24.05
N ILE A 232 -10.60 -0.23 -24.44
CA ILE A 232 -10.88 0.10 -25.83
C ILE A 232 -9.62 0.71 -26.44
N SER A 233 -8.97 0.00 -27.37
CA SER A 233 -7.79 0.51 -28.06
C SER A 233 -8.11 1.57 -29.12
N ASP A 234 -9.27 1.47 -29.76
CA ASP A 234 -9.72 2.45 -30.75
C ASP A 234 -10.35 3.68 -30.07
N VAL A 235 -9.68 4.82 -30.18
CA VAL A 235 -10.12 6.11 -29.63
C VAL A 235 -11.54 6.49 -30.09
N ARG A 236 -11.94 6.12 -31.31
CA ARG A 236 -13.28 6.44 -31.85
C ARG A 236 -14.41 5.71 -31.14
N SER A 237 -14.08 4.57 -30.53
CA SER A 237 -15.03 3.75 -29.79
C SER A 237 -15.04 4.09 -28.29
N ARG A 238 -14.19 5.04 -27.84
CA ARG A 238 -14.16 5.50 -26.46
C ARG A 238 -15.22 6.57 -26.23
N GLU A 239 -15.97 6.45 -25.14
CA GLU A 239 -16.78 7.55 -24.64
C GLU A 239 -15.88 8.62 -24.03
N VAL A 240 -15.74 9.77 -24.70
CA VAL A 240 -15.03 10.92 -24.14
C VAL A 240 -16.02 11.74 -23.32
N ARG A 241 -15.89 11.69 -21.99
CA ARG A 241 -16.68 12.51 -21.08
C ARG A 241 -15.84 13.66 -20.57
N LEU A 242 -16.34 14.88 -20.74
CA LEU A 242 -15.75 16.06 -20.09
C LEU A 242 -16.33 16.18 -18.68
N TYR A 243 -15.46 16.05 -17.69
CA TYR A 243 -15.77 16.39 -16.31
C TYR A 243 -15.06 17.70 -15.94
N PRO A 244 -15.63 18.52 -15.05
CA PRO A 244 -14.91 19.65 -14.48
C PRO A 244 -13.62 19.15 -13.82
N VAL A 245 -12.47 19.73 -14.18
CA VAL A 245 -11.18 19.23 -13.69
C VAL A 245 -10.81 19.77 -12.30
N TYR A 246 -11.63 20.69 -11.76
CA TYR A 246 -11.58 21.21 -10.39
C TYR A 246 -12.99 21.70 -9.99
N PRO A 247 -13.45 21.51 -8.73
CA PRO A 247 -12.80 20.83 -7.61
C PRO A 247 -13.07 19.31 -7.59
N ALA A 248 -13.27 18.69 -8.76
CA ALA A 248 -13.20 17.24 -8.84
C ALA A 248 -11.78 16.79 -8.47
N SER A 249 -11.64 15.63 -7.83
CA SER A 249 -10.34 15.04 -7.55
C SER A 249 -9.67 14.71 -8.88
N THR A 250 -8.42 15.17 -9.06
CA THR A 250 -7.61 14.73 -10.20
C THR A 250 -7.60 13.19 -10.22
N PRO A 251 -7.95 12.54 -11.34
CA PRO A 251 -8.00 11.08 -11.41
C PRO A 251 -6.68 10.46 -10.97
N HIS A 252 -6.76 9.49 -10.07
CA HIS A 252 -5.60 8.84 -9.48
C HIS A 252 -5.99 7.46 -9.00
N VAL A 253 -4.98 6.62 -8.78
CA VAL A 253 -5.15 5.32 -8.13
C VAL A 253 -4.22 5.23 -6.93
N VAL A 254 -4.73 4.62 -5.87
CA VAL A 254 -4.03 4.38 -4.62
C VAL A 254 -3.98 2.89 -4.34
N PHE A 255 -2.83 2.37 -3.94
CA PHE A 255 -2.70 0.99 -3.49
C PHE A 255 -3.38 0.80 -2.13
N GLU A 256 -4.31 -0.15 -2.06
CA GLU A 256 -5.02 -0.47 -0.82
C GLU A 256 -4.49 -1.76 -0.17
N GLY A 257 -3.89 -2.66 -0.95
CA GLY A 257 -3.30 -3.89 -0.45
C GLY A 257 -3.44 -5.07 -1.40
N PHE A 258 -3.06 -6.25 -0.90
CA PHE A 258 -3.30 -7.53 -1.55
C PHE A 258 -4.42 -8.28 -0.83
N MET A 259 -5.16 -9.10 -1.55
CA MET A 259 -6.04 -10.09 -0.94
C MET A 259 -5.69 -11.48 -1.46
N VAL A 260 -5.38 -12.38 -0.53
CA VAL A 260 -5.14 -13.80 -0.82
C VAL A 260 -6.37 -14.60 -0.43
N THR A 261 -6.90 -15.41 -1.35
CA THR A 261 -8.11 -16.20 -1.15
C THR A 261 -7.82 -17.70 -1.19
N ARG A 262 -8.30 -18.42 -0.18
CA ARG A 262 -8.28 -19.89 -0.10
C ARG A 262 -9.69 -20.42 -0.32
N ASP A 263 -9.84 -21.34 -1.27
CA ASP A 263 -11.09 -22.08 -1.48
C ASP A 263 -11.30 -23.15 -0.39
N ALA A 264 -12.55 -23.49 -0.09
CA ALA A 264 -12.92 -24.52 0.87
C ALA A 264 -12.36 -25.91 0.51
N ALA A 265 -12.18 -26.21 -0.78
CA ALA A 265 -11.66 -27.49 -1.27
C ALA A 265 -10.14 -27.63 -1.17
N HIS A 266 -9.41 -26.54 -0.91
CA HIS A 266 -7.96 -26.57 -0.77
C HIS A 266 -7.54 -26.79 0.70
N ALA A 267 -6.38 -27.38 0.90
CA ALA A 267 -5.81 -27.53 2.24
C ALA A 267 -5.61 -26.15 2.91
N GLY A 268 -5.86 -26.11 4.22
CA GLY A 268 -5.56 -24.95 5.06
C GLY A 268 -4.18 -25.03 5.67
N GLY A 269 -3.97 -24.21 6.71
CA GLY A 269 -2.68 -24.09 7.36
C GLY A 269 -1.91 -22.88 6.88
N ASP A 270 -0.59 -22.95 6.96
CA ASP A 270 0.29 -21.84 6.64
C ASP A 270 0.35 -21.59 5.13
N TYR A 271 0.06 -20.36 4.74
CA TYR A 271 0.44 -19.77 3.47
C TYR A 271 1.60 -18.80 3.71
N VAL A 272 2.60 -18.88 2.84
CA VAL A 272 3.72 -17.94 2.80
C VAL A 272 3.84 -17.38 1.39
N GLY A 273 3.95 -16.07 1.27
CA GLY A 273 4.11 -15.39 -0.02
C GLY A 273 5.04 -14.19 0.09
N TYR A 274 5.65 -13.82 -1.04
CA TYR A 274 6.54 -12.66 -1.13
C TYR A 274 6.09 -11.76 -2.28
N PHE A 275 6.11 -10.45 -2.06
CA PHE A 275 5.67 -9.45 -3.04
C PHE A 275 6.71 -8.35 -3.17
N LYS A 276 7.15 -8.10 -4.41
CA LYS A 276 8.20 -7.14 -4.73
C LYS A 276 7.63 -5.76 -5.06
N ASP A 277 6.73 -5.71 -6.03
CA ASP A 277 6.14 -4.46 -6.51
C ASP A 277 4.77 -4.69 -7.17
N VAL A 278 4.06 -3.57 -7.38
CA VAL A 278 2.91 -3.49 -8.27
C VAL A 278 3.16 -2.38 -9.28
N LYS A 279 3.00 -2.70 -10.56
CA LYS A 279 3.12 -1.78 -11.68
C LYS A 279 1.80 -1.66 -12.40
N ILE A 280 1.56 -0.51 -13.00
CA ILE A 280 0.36 -0.24 -13.79
C ILE A 280 0.76 0.36 -15.13
N ILE A 281 0.01 -0.01 -16.17
CA ILE A 281 0.02 0.67 -17.46
C ILE A 281 -1.33 1.35 -17.63
N TYR A 282 -1.33 2.63 -17.98
CA TYR A 282 -2.54 3.44 -18.06
C TYR A 282 -2.47 4.53 -19.11
N ASP A 283 -3.64 5.01 -19.50
CA ASP A 283 -3.79 6.23 -20.27
C ASP A 283 -3.88 7.43 -19.32
N LYS A 284 -3.17 8.52 -19.62
CA LYS A 284 -3.30 9.78 -18.86
C LYS A 284 -4.72 10.33 -18.95
N ALA A 285 -5.28 10.75 -17.81
CA ALA A 285 -6.57 11.44 -17.79
C ALA A 285 -6.49 12.83 -18.44
N VAL A 286 -5.37 13.53 -18.24
CA VAL A 286 -5.07 14.85 -18.79
C VAL A 286 -3.71 14.80 -19.49
N LEU A 287 -3.68 15.15 -20.78
CA LEU A 287 -2.45 15.13 -21.58
C LEU A 287 -1.43 16.20 -21.12
N SER A 288 -1.92 17.37 -20.75
CA SER A 288 -1.12 18.47 -20.18
C SER A 288 -1.62 18.79 -18.79
N THR A 289 -0.79 18.52 -17.78
CA THR A 289 -1.06 18.94 -16.40
C THR A 289 -0.71 20.40 -16.15
N VAL A 290 0.02 21.04 -17.08
CA VAL A 290 0.33 22.48 -17.00
C VAL A 290 -0.98 23.25 -17.16
N ARG A 291 -1.39 23.91 -16.08
CA ARG A 291 -2.54 24.82 -16.04
C ARG A 291 -2.04 26.24 -15.82
N ASP A 292 -2.82 27.21 -16.30
CA ASP A 292 -2.56 28.63 -16.04
C ASP A 292 -2.65 28.96 -14.55
N PHE A 293 -3.40 28.16 -13.79
CA PHE A 293 -3.62 28.32 -12.36
C PHE A 293 -3.26 27.04 -11.62
N ALA A 294 -2.49 27.17 -10.53
CA ALA A 294 -2.30 26.11 -9.56
C ALA A 294 -3.52 26.05 -8.62
N ASP A 295 -4.63 25.49 -9.12
CA ASP A 295 -5.94 25.52 -8.43
C ASP A 295 -5.86 25.05 -6.97
N GLU A 296 -5.13 23.96 -6.70
CA GLU A 296 -5.03 23.43 -5.35
C GLU A 296 -4.15 24.30 -4.42
N ASP A 297 -3.14 24.99 -4.95
CA ASP A 297 -2.34 25.94 -4.17
C ASP A 297 -3.16 27.21 -3.83
N LEU A 298 -4.07 27.60 -4.73
CA LEU A 298 -4.95 28.76 -4.54
C LEU A 298 -6.10 28.46 -3.57
N TRP A 299 -6.71 27.28 -3.66
CA TRP A 299 -7.98 26.99 -2.97
C TRP A 299 -7.88 25.93 -1.87
N GLY A 300 -6.92 25.00 -1.98
CA GLY A 300 -6.66 23.95 -0.99
C GLY A 300 -7.84 23.02 -0.70
N ILE A 301 -8.78 22.85 -1.63
CA ILE A 301 -10.04 22.11 -1.38
C ILE A 301 -9.78 20.62 -1.20
N GLN A 302 -8.93 20.00 -2.02
CA GLN A 302 -8.64 18.58 -1.90
C GLN A 302 -7.81 18.28 -0.66
N ALA A 303 -6.80 19.08 -0.38
CA ALA A 303 -5.98 19.01 0.82
C ALA A 303 -6.83 19.16 2.09
N ARG A 304 -7.82 20.07 2.09
CA ARG A 304 -8.76 20.24 3.20
C ARG A 304 -9.64 19.01 3.39
N ARG A 305 -10.21 18.47 2.30
CA ARG A 305 -11.04 17.25 2.34
C ARG A 305 -10.25 16.03 2.82
N GLU A 306 -9.00 15.91 2.39
CA GLU A 306 -8.13 14.84 2.84
C GLU A 306 -7.70 15.02 4.29
N ALA A 307 -7.40 16.24 4.74
CA ALA A 307 -7.15 16.53 6.14
C ALA A 307 -8.37 16.21 7.03
N GLU A 308 -9.59 16.46 6.57
CA GLU A 308 -10.83 16.06 7.25
C GLU A 308 -10.96 14.53 7.35
N ARG A 309 -10.69 13.79 6.26
CA ARG A 309 -10.66 12.31 6.28
C ARG A 309 -9.58 11.80 7.23
N LYS A 310 -8.39 12.40 7.19
CA LYS A 310 -7.26 12.08 8.08
C LYS A 310 -7.64 12.26 9.53
N ARG A 311 -8.36 13.34 9.90
CA ARG A 311 -8.87 13.53 11.28
C ARG A 311 -9.81 12.42 11.73
N VAL A 312 -10.70 11.96 10.85
CA VAL A 312 -11.59 10.82 11.14
C VAL A 312 -10.78 9.53 11.29
N GLU A 313 -9.76 9.35 10.45
CA GLU A 313 -8.86 8.21 10.53
C GLU A 313 -7.99 8.24 11.79
N VAL A 314 -7.48 9.40 12.21
CA VAL A 314 -6.75 9.57 13.48
C VAL A 314 -7.58 9.10 14.65
N ALA A 315 -8.84 9.50 14.71
CA ALA A 315 -9.73 9.11 15.78
C ALA A 315 -9.88 7.58 15.84
N ARG A 316 -9.92 6.90 14.70
CA ARG A 316 -10.03 5.44 14.63
C ARG A 316 -8.69 4.74 14.90
N PHE A 317 -7.66 5.10 14.15
CA PHE A 317 -6.34 4.47 14.16
C PHE A 317 -5.58 4.82 15.44
N GLY A 318 -5.47 6.10 15.78
CA GLY A 318 -4.76 6.58 16.96
C GLY A 318 -5.36 6.03 18.24
N GLN A 319 -6.69 6.04 18.37
CA GLN A 319 -7.37 5.41 19.51
C GLN A 319 -7.06 3.90 19.58
N GLN A 320 -7.06 3.20 18.45
CA GLN A 320 -6.73 1.78 18.41
C GLN A 320 -5.28 1.51 18.84
N GLN A 321 -4.31 2.31 18.40
CA GLN A 321 -2.91 2.16 18.81
C GLN A 321 -2.72 2.43 20.30
N VAL A 322 -3.33 3.50 20.83
CA VAL A 322 -3.28 3.81 22.26
C VAL A 322 -3.94 2.70 23.08
N LEU A 323 -5.08 2.17 22.63
CA LEU A 323 -5.72 1.04 23.29
C LEU A 323 -4.86 -0.22 23.27
N ARG A 324 -4.19 -0.52 22.14
CA ARG A 324 -3.25 -1.65 22.05
C ARG A 324 -2.09 -1.48 23.04
N TYR A 325 -1.54 -0.27 23.15
CA TYR A 325 -0.48 0.03 24.11
C TYR A 325 -0.94 -0.13 25.56
N ILE A 326 -2.07 0.47 25.93
CA ILE A 326 -2.65 0.34 27.28
C ILE A 326 -2.96 -1.13 27.59
N GLU A 327 -3.45 -1.88 26.62
CA GLU A 327 -3.73 -3.30 26.81
C GLU A 327 -2.44 -4.10 27.01
N GLN A 328 -1.38 -3.79 26.26
CA GLN A 328 -0.05 -4.38 26.47
C GLN A 328 0.49 -4.08 27.88
N GLU A 329 0.30 -2.87 28.40
CA GLU A 329 0.69 -2.52 29.79
C GLU A 329 -0.16 -3.24 30.84
N LYS A 330 -1.41 -3.59 30.52
CA LYS A 330 -2.32 -4.33 31.41
C LYS A 330 -2.11 -5.83 31.40
N LEU A 331 -1.35 -6.38 30.45
CA LEU A 331 -1.12 -7.82 30.37
C LEU A 331 -0.48 -8.31 31.66
N ALA A 332 -1.12 -9.30 32.29
CA ALA A 332 -0.59 -9.96 33.48
C ALA A 332 0.82 -10.49 33.19
N THR A 333 1.79 -10.08 34.02
CA THR A 333 3.19 -10.54 33.91
C THR A 333 3.43 -11.78 34.77
N GLU A 334 2.46 -12.11 35.62
CA GLU A 334 2.49 -13.23 36.54
C GLU A 334 2.25 -14.55 35.81
N VAL A 335 3.26 -15.43 35.81
CA VAL A 335 3.19 -16.76 35.18
C VAL A 335 2.33 -17.74 35.99
N GLY A 336 2.03 -17.42 37.25
CA GLY A 336 1.23 -18.27 38.11
C GLY A 336 0.82 -17.59 39.41
N PHE A 337 -0.16 -18.18 40.07
CA PHE A 337 -0.65 -17.68 41.35
C PHE A 337 0.42 -17.84 42.43
N THR A 338 0.56 -16.80 43.27
CA THR A 338 1.33 -16.94 44.50
C THR A 338 0.64 -17.99 45.38
N PRO A 339 1.33 -19.06 45.81
CA PRO A 339 0.73 -20.07 46.66
C PRO A 339 0.23 -19.44 47.97
N SER A 340 -1.00 -19.74 48.34
CA SER A 340 -1.57 -19.32 49.63
C SER A 340 -0.73 -19.89 50.77
N GLY A 341 -0.41 -19.05 51.77
CA GLY A 341 0.40 -19.42 52.92
C GLY A 341 -0.08 -20.72 53.55
N GLY A 342 0.77 -21.76 53.54
CA GLY A 342 0.46 -23.10 54.05
C GLY A 342 0.39 -24.21 53.00
N ALA A 343 0.33 -23.89 51.70
CA ALA A 343 0.40 -24.90 50.65
C ALA A 343 1.87 -25.26 50.33
N GLN A 344 2.41 -26.26 51.03
CA GLN A 344 3.67 -26.89 50.64
C GLN A 344 3.54 -27.43 49.21
N ARG A 345 4.45 -27.00 48.32
CA ARG A 345 4.62 -27.63 47.00
C ARG A 345 4.97 -29.09 47.23
N GLN A 346 4.00 -29.97 47.00
CA GLN A 346 4.31 -31.37 46.79
C GLN A 346 5.03 -31.44 45.46
N GLU A 347 6.37 -31.43 45.52
CA GLU A 347 7.22 -31.76 44.40
C GLU A 347 6.84 -33.15 43.91
N GLU A 348 6.41 -33.19 42.65
CA GLU A 348 6.02 -34.37 41.90
C GLU A 348 7.17 -35.38 41.92
N GLN A 349 6.99 -36.45 42.71
CA GLN A 349 7.67 -37.71 42.48
C GLN A 349 6.81 -38.53 41.53
N GLN A 350 7.21 -38.59 40.26
CA GLN A 350 7.22 -39.82 39.45
C GLN A 350 7.95 -39.61 38.13
#